data_AF-A0AA43FES3-F1
#
_entry.id   AF-A0AA43FES3-F1
#
_cell.length_a   1.000
_cell.length_b   1.000
_cell.length_c   1.000
_cell.angle_alpha   90.00
_cell.angle_beta   90.00
_cell.angle_gamma   90.00
#
_symmetry.space_group_name_H-M   'P 1'
#
loop_
_entity.id
_entity.type
_entity.pdbx_description
1 polymer ?
#
loop_
_entity_poly.entity_id
_entity_poly.type
_entity_poly.pdbx_seq_one_letter_code
_entity_poly.pdbx_strand_id
1 'polypeptide(L)' 'ATAGLGVAFNAKPIVQEAADTKVSVPYLDAILFVLGIRREDVKES' A
#
# COMPACT_ATOMS: atom_id res chain seq x y z
N ALA A 1 11.21 3.86 14.77
CA ALA A 1 10.45 2.60 14.74
C ALA A 1 10.33 2.17 13.29
N THR A 2 10.80 0.97 12.95
CA THR A 2 10.64 0.36 11.63
C THR A 2 9.23 -0.25 11.57
N ALA A 3 8.52 -0.10 10.45
CA ALA A 3 7.22 -0.75 10.27
C ALA A 3 7.38 -2.28 10.24
N GLY A 4 6.36 -3.03 10.68
CA GLY A 4 6.34 -4.49 10.57
C GLY A 4 6.21 -5.02 9.14
N LEU A 5 5.76 -4.16 8.21
CA LEU A 5 5.76 -4.39 6.76
C LEU A 5 5.83 -3.04 6.04
N GLY A 6 6.89 -2.80 5.25
CA GLY A 6 7.05 -1.56 4.50
C GLY A 6 6.38 -1.60 3.13
N VAL A 7 5.54 -0.61 2.80
CA VAL A 7 4.87 -0.50 1.49
C VAL A 7 5.35 0.75 0.75
N ALA A 8 5.94 0.57 -0.42
CA ALA A 8 6.32 1.66 -1.32
C ALA A 8 5.17 1.97 -2.30
N PHE A 9 4.47 3.10 -2.09
CA PHE A 9 3.42 3.58 -2.97
C PHE A 9 3.94 4.63 -3.96
N ASN A 10 3.88 4.35 -5.26
CA ASN A 10 4.35 5.24 -6.34
C ASN A 10 5.75 5.85 -6.06
N ALA A 11 6.62 5.08 -5.41
CA ALA A 11 7.88 5.59 -4.88
C ALA A 11 9.03 5.52 -5.90
N LYS A 12 10.05 6.35 -5.71
CA LYS A 12 11.29 6.32 -6.50
C LYS A 12 12.05 4.99 -6.29
N PRO A 13 12.90 4.53 -7.24
CA PRO A 13 13.54 3.21 -7.19
C PRO A 13 14.26 2.90 -5.87
N ILE A 14 15.00 3.88 -5.33
CA ILE A 14 15.71 3.75 -4.05
C ILE A 14 14.80 3.45 -2.84
N VAL A 15 13.55 3.90 -2.88
CA VAL A 15 12.56 3.64 -1.83
C VAL A 15 11.87 2.31 -2.05
N GLN A 16 11.74 1.87 -3.30
CA GLN A 16 11.18 0.56 -3.63
C GLN A 16 12.10 -0.59 -3.24
N GLU A 17 13.43 -0.43 -3.32
CA GLU A 17 14.39 -1.46 -2.89
C GLU A 17 14.40 -1.69 -1.37
N ALA A 18 14.00 -0.68 -0.59
CA ALA A 18 13.95 -0.75 0.87
C ALA A 18 12.60 -1.25 1.43
N ALA A 19 11.61 -1.50 0.57
CA ALA A 19 10.27 -1.90 0.98
C ALA A 19 9.97 -3.36 0.60
N ASP A 20 9.25 -4.06 1.47
CA ASP A 20 8.86 -5.45 1.26
C ASP A 20 7.77 -5.59 0.18
N THR A 21 6.95 -4.55 0.00
CA THR A 21 5.83 -4.52 -0.95
C THR A 21 5.80 -3.24 -1.76
N LYS A 22 5.47 -3.34 -3.06
CA LYS A 22 5.38 -2.21 -3.99
C LYS A 22 3.96 -2.07 -4.53
N VAL A 23 3.43 -0.86 -4.54
CA VAL A 23 2.10 -0.53 -5.09
C VAL A 23 2.25 0.64 -6.06
N SER A 24 2.00 0.40 -7.35
CA SER A 24 2.18 1.39 -8.42
C SER A 24 0.88 1.67 -9.20
N VAL A 25 -0.25 1.54 -8.53
CA VAL A 25 -1.55 1.92 -9.08
C VAL A 25 -1.84 3.41 -8.78
N PRO A 26 -2.62 4.10 -9.62
CA PRO A 26 -2.84 5.54 -9.49
C PRO A 26 -3.82 5.94 -8.37
N TYR A 27 -4.19 5.00 -7.48
CA TYR A 27 -5.20 5.23 -6.44
C TYR A 27 -4.75 4.67 -5.09
N LEU A 28 -5.04 5.43 -4.02
CA LEU A 28 -4.62 5.10 -2.65
C LEU A 28 -5.46 3.99 -2.01
N ASP A 29 -6.66 3.71 -2.52
CA ASP A 29 -7.53 2.60 -2.08
C ASP A 29 -6.89 1.23 -2.27
N ALA A 30 -5.89 1.12 -3.14
CA ALA A 30 -5.09 -0.09 -3.29
C ALA A 30 -4.34 -0.49 -2.01
N ILE A 31 -4.02 0.46 -1.14
CA ILE A 31 -3.38 0.16 0.15
C ILE A 31 -4.35 -0.58 1.08
N LEU A 32 -5.66 -0.33 0.95
CA LEU A 32 -6.67 -1.02 1.76
C LEU A 32 -6.65 -2.54 1.51
N PHE A 33 -6.43 -2.97 0.27
CA PHE A 33 -6.24 -4.40 -0.05
C PHE A 33 -4.99 -4.99 0.62
N VAL A 34 -3.90 -4.24 0.72
CA VAL A 34 -2.67 -4.68 1.41
C VAL A 34 -2.92 -4.81 2.93
N LEU A 35 -3.84 -4.01 3.47
CA LEU A 35 -4.31 -4.11 4.86
C LEU A 35 -5.43 -5.16 5.06
N GLY A 36 -5.80 -5.91 4.02
CA GLY A 36 -6.85 -6.95 4.07
C GLY A 36 -8.28 -6.42 4.02
N ILE A 37 -8.48 -5.13 3.74
CA ILE A 37 -9.80 -4.48 3.63
C ILE A 37 -10.27 -4.57 2.17
N ARG A 38 -11.49 -5.06 1.94
CA ARG A 38 -12.07 -5.19 0.59
C ARG A 38 -12.91 -3.96 0.25
N ARG A 39 -13.09 -3.70 -1.05
CA ARG A 39 -13.88 -2.53 -1.52
C ARG A 39 -15.32 -2.55 -1.03
N GLU A 40 -15.91 -3.72 -0.79
CA GLU A 40 -17.26 -3.81 -0.21
C GLU A 40 -17.34 -3.19 1.20
N ASP A 41 -16.28 -3.27 2.00
CA ASP A 41 -16.26 -2.76 3.37
C ASP A 41 -16.13 -1.23 3.42
N VAL A 42 -15.69 -0.60 2.32
CA VAL A 42 -15.45 0.86 2.22
C VAL A 42 -16.71 1.61 1.77
N LYS A 43 -17.69 0.91 1.18
CA LYS A 43 -18.89 1.54 0.60
C LYS A 43 -19.97 1.93 1.62
N GLU A 44 -19.74 1.71 2.90
CA GLU A 44 -20.70 2.00 3.98
C GLU A 44 -20.19 3.18 4.82
N SER A 45 -20.35 4.43 4.35
CA SER A 45 -20.30 5.67 5.15
C SER A 45 -20.95 6.83 4.41
#